data_AF-A0A962NCX8-F1
#
_entry.id   AF-A0A962NCX8-F1
#
_cell.length_a   1.000
_cell.length_b   1.000
_cell.length_c   1.000
_cell.angle_alpha   90.00
_cell.angle_beta   90.00
_cell.angle_gamma   90.00
#
_symmetry.space_group_name_H-M   'P 1'
#
loop_
_entity.id
_entity.type
_entity.pdbx_description
1 polymer ?
#
loop_
_entity_poly.entity_id
_entity_poly.type
_entity_poly.pdbx_seq_one_letter_code
_entity_poly.pdbx_strand_id
1 'polypeptide(L)' 'LGPQVEVTADGCAGKLRLPGGESARWRATGADVRVVPSTWHPEFGLSVGNRCIELWFTGVQARLELEWG' A
#
# COMPACT_ATOMS: atom_id res chain seq x y z
N LEU A 1 5.03 -10.58 13.41
CA LEU A 1 5.70 -9.70 12.43
C LEU A 1 4.61 -9.09 11.58
N GLY A 2 4.37 -7.78 11.67
CA GLY A 2 3.38 -7.12 10.81
C GLY A 2 3.84 -7.09 9.36
N PRO A 3 2.96 -6.76 8.41
CA PRO A 3 3.37 -6.50 7.04
C PRO A 3 4.37 -5.35 7.01
N GLN A 4 5.66 -5.68 6.94
CA GLN A 4 6.69 -4.73 6.55
C GLN A 4 6.57 -4.54 5.05
N VAL A 5 5.57 -3.75 4.67
CA VAL A 5 5.40 -3.33 3.29
C VAL A 5 6.52 -2.34 2.99
N GLU A 6 7.60 -2.85 2.39
CA GLU A 6 8.56 -1.98 1.73
C GLU A 6 7.94 -1.51 0.43
N VAL A 7 7.38 -0.29 0.47
CA VAL A 7 6.86 0.35 -0.72
C VAL A 7 8.00 1.08 -1.42
N THR A 8 8.38 0.60 -2.60
CA THR A 8 9.17 1.41 -3.54
C THR A 8 8.17 2.11 -4.44
N ALA A 9 7.96 3.41 -4.27
CA ALA A 9 7.04 4.20 -5.08
C ALA A 9 7.81 5.10 -6.03
N ASP A 10 7.37 5.14 -7.28
CA ASP A 10 7.71 6.18 -8.25
C ASP A 10 6.40 6.79 -8.75
N GLY A 11 6.03 7.94 -8.20
CA GLY A 11 4.72 8.57 -8.43
C GLY A 11 3.55 7.63 -8.13
N CYS A 12 2.81 7.24 -9.17
CA CYS A 12 1.58 6.45 -9.08
C CYS A 12 1.79 4.93 -9.22
N ALA A 13 3.00 4.39 -9.08
CA ALA A 13 3.22 2.94 -9.13
C ALA A 13 4.32 2.49 -8.17
N GLY A 14 4.32 1.20 -7.84
CA GLY A 14 5.34 0.63 -6.97
C GLY A 14 5.27 -0.87 -6.74
N LYS A 15 6.05 -1.33 -5.76
CA LYS A 15 6.09 -2.74 -5.32
C LYS A 15 5.78 -2.83 -3.83
N LEU A 16 5.11 -3.91 -3.44
CA LEU A 16 4.89 -4.34 -2.07
C LEU A 16 5.70 -5.60 -1.84
N ARG A 17 6.45 -5.65 -0.74
CA ARG A 17 7.00 -6.90 -0.19
C ARG A 17 6.17 -7.28 1.03
N LEU A 18 5.69 -8.52 1.06
CA LEU A 18 4.95 -9.07 2.20
C LEU A 18 5.89 -9.88 3.10
N PRO A 19 5.57 -10.05 4.40
CA PRO A 19 6.43 -10.78 5.34
C PRO A 19 6.69 -12.24 4.96
N GLY A 20 5.80 -12.87 4.19
CA GLY A 20 5.98 -14.25 3.72
C GLY A 20 6.91 -14.36 2.51
N GLY A 21 7.47 -13.25 2.03
CA GLY A 21 8.33 -13.20 0.85
C GLY A 21 7.56 -13.01 -0.46
N GLU A 22 6.23 -13.03 -0.42
CA GLU A 22 5.40 -12.69 -1.56
C GLU A 22 5.57 -11.22 -1.94
N SER A 23 5.31 -10.92 -3.21
CA SER A 23 5.35 -9.55 -3.70
C SER A 23 4.18 -9.25 -4.60
N ALA A 24 3.75 -7.99 -4.57
CA ALA A 24 2.75 -7.46 -5.48
C ALA A 24 3.27 -6.19 -6.13
N ARG A 25 2.92 -5.98 -7.39
CA ARG A 25 3.07 -4.67 -8.04
C ARG A 25 1.77 -3.92 -7.90
N TRP A 26 1.86 -2.62 -7.71
CA TRP A 26 0.70 -1.76 -7.68
C TRP A 26 0.85 -0.59 -8.64
N ARG A 27 -0.29 -0.14 -9.16
CA ARG A 27 -0.40 1.06 -9.98
C ARG A 27 -1.73 1.75 -9.67
N ALA A 28 -1.67 3.07 -9.56
CA ALA A 28 -2.83 3.93 -9.42
C ALA A 28 -2.97 4.83 -10.65
N THR A 29 -4.22 5.13 -11.01
CA THR A 29 -4.55 6.13 -12.03
C THR A 29 -5.72 6.99 -11.54
N GLY A 30 -5.81 8.23 -12.02
CA GLY A 30 -6.83 9.20 -11.57
C GLY A 30 -6.64 9.68 -10.12
N ALA A 31 -5.44 9.51 -9.56
CA ALA A 31 -5.12 9.95 -8.22
C ALA A 31 -3.66 10.34 -8.04
N ASP A 32 -3.43 11.29 -7.15
CA ASP A 32 -2.14 11.51 -6.52
C ASP A 32 -1.96 10.48 -5.40
N VAL A 33 -0.77 9.91 -5.31
CA VAL A 33 -0.48 8.81 -4.38
C VAL A 33 0.56 9.22 -3.37
N ARG A 34 0.32 8.86 -2.11
CA ARG A 34 1.35 8.93 -1.08
C ARG A 34 1.35 7.67 -0.22
N VAL A 35 2.54 7.27 0.23
CA VAL A 35 2.70 6.15 1.16
C VAL A 35 2.95 6.73 2.56
N VAL A 36 2.03 6.49 3.48
CA VAL A 36 2.13 7.01 4.86
C VAL A 36 2.36 5.89 5.88
N PRO A 37 2.98 6.20 7.03
CA PRO A 37 2.89 5.32 8.20
C PRO A 37 1.44 5.07 8.59
N SER A 38 1.12 3.84 8.99
CA SER A 38 -0.19 3.44 9.51
C SER A 38 -0.03 2.35 10.57
N THR A 39 -1.15 1.91 11.15
CA THR A 39 -1.20 0.77 12.08
C THR A 39 -2.15 -0.30 11.56
N TRP A 40 -1.80 -1.57 11.79
CA TRP A 40 -2.64 -2.73 11.55
C TRP A 40 -2.95 -3.40 12.91
N HIS A 41 -4.20 -3.80 13.11
CA HIS A 41 -4.68 -4.46 14.32
C HIS A 41 -5.05 -5.92 14.00
N PRO A 42 -4.14 -6.89 14.18
CA PRO A 42 -4.42 -8.28 13.85
C PRO A 42 -5.36 -8.95 14.86
N GLU A 43 -5.35 -8.46 16.10
CA GLU A 43 -6.14 -8.97 17.23
C GLU A 43 -6.45 -7.81 18.19
N PHE A 44 -7.45 -8.01 19.04
CA PHE A 44 -7.92 -6.97 19.96
C PHE A 44 -6.79 -6.57 20.92
N GLY A 45 -6.48 -5.27 20.97
CA GLY A 45 -5.43 -4.74 21.84
C GLY A 45 -4.01 -4.76 21.26
N LEU A 46 -3.77 -5.37 20.08
CA LEU A 46 -2.48 -5.31 19.40
C LEU A 46 -2.48 -4.28 18.27
N SER A 47 -1.50 -3.38 18.26
CA SER A 47 -1.27 -2.41 17.19
C SER A 47 0.13 -2.61 16.62
N VAL A 48 0.22 -2.94 15.34
CA VAL A 48 1.49 -3.18 14.66
C VAL A 48 1.73 -2.10 13.62
N GLY A 49 2.91 -1.51 13.60
CA GLY A 49 3.29 -0.54 12.58
C GLY A 49 3.18 -1.12 11.16
N ASN A 50 2.63 -0.34 10.25
CA ASN A 50 2.39 -0.69 8.85
C ASN A 50 2.57 0.54 7.94
N ARG A 51 2.38 0.37 6.64
CA ARG A 51 2.25 1.44 5.64
C ARG A 51 0.88 1.39 4.99
N CYS A 52 0.36 2.57 4.65
CA CYS A 52 -0.86 2.73 3.87
C CYS A 52 -0.56 3.44 2.56
N ILE A 53 -1.16 2.98 1.46
CA ILE A 53 -1.21 3.72 0.20
C ILE A 53 -2.47 4.58 0.27
N GLU A 54 -2.30 5.89 0.36
CA GLU A 54 -3.42 6.83 0.28
C GLU A 54 -3.50 7.43 -1.13
N LEU A 55 -4.73 7.53 -1.64
CA LEU A 55 -5.04 8.06 -2.96
C LEU A 55 -5.87 9.34 -2.81
N TRP A 56 -5.40 10.46 -3.34
CA TRP A 56 -6.19 11.67 -3.53
C TRP A 56 -6.76 11.67 -4.94
N PHE A 57 -8.07 11.62 -5.03
CA PHE A 57 -8.77 11.66 -6.32
C PHE A 57 -8.49 13.01 -6.98
N THR A 58 -7.94 12.97 -8.19
CA THR A 58 -7.74 14.19 -9.01
C THR A 58 -8.91 14.44 -9.94
N GLY A 59 -9.93 13.58 -9.91
CA GLY A 59 -11.17 13.69 -10.67
C GLY A 59 -12.31 12.91 -10.02
N VAL A 60 -13.27 12.44 -10.82
CA VAL A 60 -14.47 11.72 -10.32
C VAL A 60 -14.23 10.23 -10.05
N GLN A 61 -13.06 9.71 -10.44
CA GLN A 61 -12.72 8.30 -10.32
C GLN A 61 -11.21 8.14 -10.13
N ALA A 62 -10.83 7.19 -9.28
CA ALA A 62 -9.48 6.65 -9.18
C ALA A 62 -9.55 5.12 -9.31
N ARG A 63 -8.45 4.52 -9.78
CA ARG A 63 -8.31 3.07 -9.88
C ARG A 63 -6.98 2.67 -9.27
N LEU A 64 -7.01 1.66 -8.40
CA LEU A 64 -5.83 0.98 -7.86
C LEU A 64 -5.84 -0.46 -8.37
N GLU A 65 -4.73 -0.88 -8.95
CA GLU A 65 -4.53 -2.24 -9.45
C GLU A 65 -3.40 -2.92 -8.66
N LEU A 66 -3.62 -4.18 -8.32
CA LEU A 66 -2.68 -5.05 -7.62
C LEU A 66 -2.46 -6.29 -8.48
N GLU A 67 -1.20 -6.53 -8.84
CA GLU A 67 -0.77 -7.71 -9.59
C GLU A 67 0.09 -8.57 -8.67
N TRP A 68 -0.37 -9.78 -8.39
CA TRP A 68 0.31 -10.78 -7.56
C TRP A 68 1.28 -11.60 -8.42
N GLY A 69 2.46 -11.90 -7.89
CA GLY A 69 3.43 -12.82 -8.50
C GLY A 69 3.18 -14.28 -8.14
#